data_AF-A0A2N2TKD3-F1
#
_entry.id   AF-A0A2N2TKD3-F1
#
_cell.length_a   1.000
_cell.length_b   1.000
_cell.length_c   1.000
_cell.angle_alpha   90.00
_cell.angle_beta   90.00
_cell.angle_gamma   90.00
#
_symmetry.space_group_name_H-M   'P 1'
#
loop_
_entity.id
_entity.type
_entity.pdbx_description
1 polymer ?
#
loop_
_entity_poly.entity_id
_entity_poly.type
_entity_poly.pdbx_seq_one_letter_code
_entity_poly.pdbx_strand_id
1 'polypeptide(L)'
;MKFRIKHFLACVWPAALLGLSAMPATVSAQTTTYACKTQSGMAYRSSRPCPRLEPPGMVYYGPTEKPRRDTPRPPPKMDRAGEEIGYMSAKCASMQDGIRTGPARGLSRETLQEARNTFNRECGDERRKASRQVSKDKREREKEAEREQELAQQRKQESSAAEARYRNQCAEMRISIRNRKKRANPTEGELRDLALFESRFAERCGE
;
A
#
# COMPACT_ATOMS: atom_id res chain seq x y z
N MET A 1 11.71 -29.79 48.63
CA MET A 1 10.94 -28.87 49.50
C MET A 1 9.51 -28.80 49.01
N LYS A 2 8.56 -29.30 49.82
CA LYS A 2 7.10 -29.18 49.59
C LYS A 2 6.64 -27.89 50.24
N PHE A 3 5.82 -27.08 49.58
CA PHE A 3 4.67 -26.42 50.21
C PHE A 3 3.67 -25.98 49.12
N ARG A 4 2.51 -26.65 49.13
CA ARG A 4 1.26 -26.20 48.50
C ARG A 4 0.64 -25.14 49.42
N ILE A 5 0.09 -24.07 48.86
CA ILE A 5 -0.98 -23.30 49.53
C ILE A 5 -2.13 -23.13 48.53
N LYS A 6 -3.32 -23.45 49.02
CA LYS A 6 -4.62 -23.52 48.37
C LYS A 6 -5.48 -22.31 48.79
N HIS A 7 -6.20 -21.76 47.81
CA HIS A 7 -7.59 -21.22 47.83
C HIS A 7 -8.07 -20.10 48.78
N PHE A 8 -9.14 -19.44 48.27
CA PHE A 8 -10.20 -18.63 48.91
C PHE A 8 -9.89 -17.12 49.02
N LEU A 9 -10.75 -16.15 48.72
CA LEU A 9 -12.20 -15.98 48.48
C LEU A 9 -12.39 -14.84 47.44
N ALA A 10 -13.28 -14.92 46.45
CA ALA A 10 -14.70 -14.51 46.50
C ALA A 10 -14.97 -13.14 47.19
N CYS A 11 -15.25 -12.11 46.38
CA CYS A 11 -16.14 -11.01 46.79
C CYS A 11 -16.89 -10.49 45.55
N VAL A 12 -18.21 -10.53 45.65
CA VAL A 12 -19.24 -10.24 44.65
C VAL A 12 -19.85 -8.87 44.99
N TRP A 13 -19.79 -7.92 44.03
CA TRP A 13 -20.74 -6.82 43.70
C TRP A 13 -21.28 -5.84 44.80
N PRO A 14 -22.02 -4.73 44.49
CA PRO A 14 -22.42 -4.10 43.21
C PRO A 14 -22.37 -2.53 43.16
N ALA A 15 -22.89 -1.97 42.05
CA ALA A 15 -23.78 -0.78 41.95
C ALA A 15 -23.26 0.54 41.32
N ALA A 16 -23.67 0.73 40.05
CA ALA A 16 -24.34 1.89 39.42
C ALA A 16 -24.03 3.34 39.87
N LEU A 17 -23.66 4.19 38.90
CA LEU A 17 -24.10 5.59 38.83
C LEU A 17 -24.14 6.09 37.37
N LEU A 18 -25.22 6.82 37.07
CA LEU A 18 -25.61 7.38 35.78
C LEU A 18 -24.66 8.47 35.26
N GLY A 19 -24.50 8.52 33.94
CA GLY A 19 -23.87 9.64 33.21
C GLY A 19 -24.58 9.91 31.89
N LEU A 20 -25.65 10.71 31.94
CA LEU A 20 -26.33 11.28 30.78
C LEU A 20 -25.38 12.27 30.09
N SER A 21 -24.90 11.96 28.88
CA SER A 21 -24.14 12.90 28.05
C SER A 21 -25.09 13.64 27.10
N ALA A 22 -25.25 14.94 27.36
CA ALA A 22 -26.00 15.85 26.52
C ALA A 22 -25.26 16.08 25.19
N MET A 23 -25.93 15.82 24.06
CA MET A 23 -25.47 16.23 22.74
C MET A 23 -25.67 17.75 22.57
N PRO A 24 -24.65 18.54 22.19
CA PRO A 24 -24.86 19.93 21.83
C PRO A 24 -25.46 20.00 20.42
N ALA A 25 -26.67 20.53 20.32
CA ALA A 25 -27.25 20.97 19.05
C ALA A 25 -26.42 22.15 18.52
N THR A 26 -25.83 22.00 17.34
CA THR A 26 -25.17 23.10 16.64
C THR A 26 -26.22 24.04 16.08
N VAL A 27 -26.45 25.15 16.78
CA VAL A 27 -27.17 26.31 16.24
C VAL A 27 -26.36 26.83 15.06
N SER A 28 -26.85 26.59 13.84
CA SER A 28 -26.32 27.23 12.65
C SER A 28 -26.73 28.70 12.69
N ALA A 29 -25.79 29.56 13.10
CA ALA A 29 -25.94 31.00 12.97
C ALA A 29 -26.17 31.33 11.49
N GLN A 30 -27.42 31.58 11.11
CA GLN A 30 -27.77 32.10 9.79
C GLN A 30 -27.15 33.48 9.68
N THR A 31 -26.01 33.56 9.00
CA THR A 31 -25.30 34.81 8.74
C THR A 31 -26.18 35.62 7.78
N THR A 32 -26.96 36.55 8.33
CA THR A 32 -27.76 37.50 7.56
C THR A 32 -26.80 38.34 6.72
N THR A 33 -26.71 38.02 5.44
CA THR A 33 -25.89 38.73 4.47
C THR A 33 -26.79 39.62 3.63
N TYR A 34 -26.52 40.92 3.66
CA TYR A 34 -27.26 41.93 2.93
C TYR A 34 -26.64 42.09 1.54
N ALA A 35 -27.47 42.10 0.50
CA ALA A 35 -27.04 42.45 -0.85
C ALA A 35 -27.19 43.96 -1.04
N CYS A 36 -26.06 44.67 -1.10
CA CYS A 36 -25.99 46.12 -1.24
C CYS A 36 -25.60 46.51 -2.67
N LYS A 37 -25.94 47.72 -3.10
CA LYS A 37 -25.42 48.32 -4.33
C LYS A 37 -24.67 49.60 -4.00
N THR A 38 -23.52 49.81 -4.61
CA THR A 38 -22.78 51.08 -4.57
C THR A 38 -23.48 52.12 -5.45
N GLN A 39 -23.12 53.41 -5.29
CA GLN A 39 -23.63 54.49 -6.15
C GLN A 39 -23.30 54.28 -7.64
N SER A 40 -22.22 53.55 -7.93
CA SER A 40 -21.80 53.14 -9.27
C SER A 40 -22.55 51.92 -9.82
N GLY A 41 -23.55 51.40 -9.11
CA GLY A 41 -24.38 50.27 -9.54
C GLY A 41 -23.78 48.89 -9.27
N MET A 42 -22.59 48.80 -8.68
CA MET A 42 -21.96 47.51 -8.37
C MET A 42 -22.59 46.86 -7.15
N ALA A 43 -23.05 45.62 -7.30
CA ALA A 43 -23.65 44.84 -6.22
C ALA A 43 -22.56 44.13 -5.40
N TYR A 44 -22.61 44.27 -4.07
CA TYR A 44 -21.70 43.59 -3.14
C TYR A 44 -22.46 43.02 -1.95
N ARG A 45 -21.90 42.01 -1.29
CA ARG A 45 -22.51 41.37 -0.11
C ARG A 45 -21.84 41.89 1.15
N SER A 46 -22.65 42.33 2.11
CA SER A 46 -22.19 42.86 3.40
C SER A 46 -22.83 42.09 4.54
N SER A 47 -22.06 41.79 5.58
CA SER A 47 -22.58 41.25 6.85
C SER A 47 -23.24 42.33 7.72
N ARG A 48 -23.10 43.60 7.36
CA ARG A 48 -23.75 44.76 7.99
C ARG A 48 -24.82 45.34 7.06
N PRO A 49 -25.91 45.92 7.59
CA PRO A 49 -26.94 46.56 6.78
C PRO A 49 -26.34 47.63 5.86
N CYS A 50 -26.85 47.72 4.63
CA CYS A 50 -26.31 48.63 3.61
C CYS A 50 -26.39 50.09 4.07
N PRO A 51 -25.35 50.90 3.84
CA PRO A 51 -25.42 52.34 4.11
C PRO A 51 -26.51 52.97 3.24
N ARG A 52 -27.32 53.87 3.81
CA ARG A 52 -28.35 54.61 3.06
C ARG A 52 -27.64 55.53 2.05
N LEU A 53 -27.76 55.23 0.76
CA LEU A 53 -27.34 56.12 -0.31
C LEU A 53 -28.55 56.96 -0.77
N GLU A 54 -28.36 58.27 -0.91
CA GLU A 54 -29.28 59.13 -1.67
C GLU A 54 -28.81 59.19 -3.14
N PRO A 55 -29.70 59.13 -4.14
CA PRO A 55 -31.17 59.08 -4.09
C PRO A 55 -31.72 57.67 -3.78
N PRO A 56 -32.97 57.54 -3.29
CA PRO A 56 -33.51 56.28 -2.75
C PRO A 56 -33.81 55.26 -3.87
N GLY A 57 -32.77 54.58 -4.35
CA GLY A 57 -32.92 53.36 -5.14
C GLY A 57 -33.39 52.22 -4.23
N MET A 58 -34.50 51.58 -4.58
CA MET A 58 -35.10 50.47 -3.82
C MET A 58 -34.06 49.45 -3.36
N VAL A 59 -33.89 49.32 -2.05
CA VAL A 59 -33.05 48.29 -1.41
C VAL A 59 -33.91 47.04 -1.26
N TYR A 60 -33.62 46.00 -2.05
CA TYR A 60 -34.34 44.73 -2.01
C TYR A 60 -33.80 43.84 -0.89
N TYR A 61 -34.62 43.61 0.15
CA TYR A 61 -34.34 42.66 1.23
C TYR A 61 -35.13 41.37 0.98
N GLY A 62 -34.61 40.49 0.13
CA GLY A 62 -35.20 39.16 -0.09
C GLY A 62 -34.18 38.04 0.16
N PRO A 63 -34.60 36.88 0.69
CA PRO A 63 -33.73 35.71 0.74
C PRO A 63 -33.37 35.31 -0.69
N THR A 64 -32.08 35.43 -1.02
CA THR A 64 -31.59 34.93 -2.32
C THR A 64 -31.58 33.40 -2.24
N GLU A 65 -32.59 32.76 -2.85
CA GLU A 65 -32.51 31.32 -3.12
C GLU A 65 -31.21 31.07 -3.89
N LYS A 66 -30.32 30.28 -3.32
CA LYS A 66 -29.08 29.89 -4.00
C LYS A 66 -29.51 29.19 -5.29
N PRO A 67 -29.00 29.56 -6.47
CA PRO A 67 -29.26 28.80 -7.68
C PRO A 67 -28.87 27.35 -7.40
N ARG A 68 -29.82 26.42 -7.58
CA ARG A 68 -29.51 24.99 -7.57
C ARG A 68 -28.50 24.79 -8.68
N ARG A 69 -27.23 24.60 -8.31
CA ARG A 69 -26.22 24.14 -9.25
C ARG A 69 -26.65 22.74 -9.65
N ASP A 70 -27.21 22.61 -10.85
CA ASP A 70 -27.26 21.34 -11.56
C ASP A 70 -25.82 20.93 -11.89
N THR A 71 -25.08 20.47 -10.87
CA THR A 71 -23.77 19.87 -11.09
C THR A 71 -23.99 18.63 -11.95
N PRO A 72 -23.32 18.52 -13.12
CA PRO A 72 -23.37 17.31 -13.93
C PRO A 72 -23.02 16.11 -13.05
N ARG A 73 -23.92 15.14 -12.97
CA ARG A 73 -23.66 13.92 -12.23
C ARG A 73 -22.43 13.25 -12.85
N PRO A 74 -21.37 12.97 -12.08
CA PRO A 74 -20.21 12.28 -12.64
C PRO A 74 -20.64 10.94 -13.22
N PRO A 75 -20.04 10.51 -14.34
CA PRO A 75 -20.36 9.22 -14.94
C PRO A 75 -20.15 8.10 -13.92
N PRO A 76 -20.98 7.04 -13.93
CA PRO A 76 -20.81 5.92 -13.02
C PRO A 76 -19.41 5.31 -13.22
N LYS A 77 -18.63 5.25 -12.14
CA LYS A 77 -17.33 4.56 -12.16
C LYS A 77 -17.59 3.08 -12.37
N MET A 78 -16.97 2.48 -13.39
CA MET A 78 -16.97 1.04 -13.56
C MET A 78 -15.99 0.44 -12.55
N ASP A 79 -16.48 -0.43 -11.67
CA ASP A 79 -15.60 -1.16 -10.77
C ASP A 79 -14.64 -2.03 -11.59
N ARG A 80 -13.38 -2.15 -11.13
CA ARG A 80 -12.42 -3.08 -11.74
C ARG A 80 -12.92 -4.51 -11.55
N ALA A 81 -12.73 -5.33 -12.58
CA ALA A 81 -12.92 -6.76 -12.49
C ALA A 81 -12.02 -7.32 -11.38
N GLY A 82 -12.59 -8.15 -10.49
CA GLY A 82 -11.82 -8.82 -9.44
C GLY A 82 -10.91 -9.90 -10.04
N GLU A 83 -9.77 -10.17 -9.40
CA GLU A 83 -8.81 -11.19 -9.84
C GLU A 83 -9.40 -12.60 -9.80
N GLU A 84 -10.45 -12.82 -9.00
CA GLU A 84 -11.15 -14.09 -8.89
C GLU A 84 -11.84 -14.52 -10.18
N ILE A 85 -12.19 -13.59 -11.07
CA ILE A 85 -12.89 -13.89 -12.34
C ILE A 85 -12.07 -14.86 -13.21
N GLY A 86 -10.74 -14.77 -13.17
CA GLY A 86 -9.85 -15.66 -13.94
C GLY A 86 -9.88 -17.13 -13.49
N TYR A 87 -10.37 -17.41 -12.28
CA TYR A 87 -10.50 -18.76 -11.73
C TYR A 87 -11.93 -19.29 -11.76
N MET A 88 -12.86 -18.52 -12.31
CA MET A 88 -14.26 -18.90 -12.45
C MET A 88 -14.55 -19.42 -13.86
N SER A 89 -15.60 -20.23 -13.99
CA SER A 89 -16.16 -20.66 -15.25
C SER A 89 -16.62 -19.46 -16.08
N ALA A 90 -16.57 -19.60 -17.41
CA ALA A 90 -17.00 -18.57 -18.35
C ALA A 90 -18.44 -18.09 -18.09
N LYS A 91 -19.33 -19.00 -17.65
CA LYS A 91 -20.72 -18.67 -17.28
C LYS A 91 -20.75 -17.68 -16.11
N CYS A 92 -20.08 -18.01 -15.02
CA CYS A 92 -20.09 -17.18 -13.82
C CYS A 92 -19.32 -15.87 -14.00
N ALA A 93 -18.20 -15.90 -14.75
CA ALA A 93 -17.48 -14.70 -15.17
C ALA A 93 -18.39 -13.74 -15.96
N SER A 94 -19.12 -14.25 -16.96
CA SER A 94 -20.04 -13.45 -17.77
C SER A 94 -21.19 -12.85 -16.94
N MET A 95 -21.74 -13.60 -15.97
CA MET A 95 -22.80 -13.07 -15.10
C MET A 95 -22.28 -11.97 -14.16
N GLN A 96 -21.07 -12.15 -13.60
CA GLN A 96 -20.43 -11.13 -12.77
C GLN A 96 -20.14 -9.87 -13.58
N ASP A 97 -19.65 -10.00 -14.81
CA ASP A 97 -19.43 -8.86 -15.70
C ASP A 97 -20.75 -8.17 -16.09
N GLY A 98 -21.82 -8.93 -16.33
CA GLY A 98 -23.16 -8.39 -16.56
C GLY A 98 -23.64 -7.52 -15.40
N ILE A 99 -23.47 -7.98 -14.16
CA ILE A 99 -23.82 -7.21 -12.95
C ILE A 99 -22.96 -5.95 -12.83
N ARG A 100 -21.64 -6.07 -13.04
CA ARG A 100 -20.68 -4.98 -12.89
C ARG A 100 -20.92 -3.86 -13.90
N THR A 101 -21.24 -4.23 -15.14
CA THR A 101 -21.45 -3.28 -16.24
C THR A 101 -22.91 -2.83 -16.37
N GLY A 102 -23.84 -3.47 -15.65
CA GLY A 102 -25.26 -3.17 -15.69
C GLY A 102 -25.67 -1.73 -15.35
N PRO A 103 -25.08 -1.06 -14.33
CA PRO A 103 -25.39 0.36 -14.06
C PRO A 103 -25.02 1.29 -15.23
N ALA A 104 -23.91 1.00 -15.91
CA ALA A 104 -23.47 1.77 -17.07
C ALA A 104 -24.37 1.55 -18.30
N ARG A 105 -25.05 0.38 -18.37
CA ARG A 105 -26.05 0.07 -19.39
C ARG A 105 -27.47 0.56 -19.04
N GLY A 106 -27.64 1.27 -17.94
CA GLY A 106 -28.95 1.80 -17.53
C GLY A 106 -29.90 0.75 -16.94
N LEU A 107 -29.38 -0.39 -16.46
CA LEU A 107 -30.21 -1.37 -15.76
C LEU A 107 -30.77 -0.79 -14.46
N SER A 108 -32.03 -1.12 -14.17
CA SER A 108 -32.69 -0.70 -12.93
C SER A 108 -32.00 -1.31 -11.71
N ARG A 109 -32.14 -0.68 -10.54
CA ARG A 109 -31.58 -1.23 -9.29
C ARG A 109 -32.19 -2.58 -8.93
N GLU A 110 -33.47 -2.78 -9.24
CA GLU A 110 -34.19 -4.02 -8.99
C GLU A 110 -33.66 -5.18 -9.85
N THR A 111 -33.51 -4.97 -11.15
CA THR A 111 -32.94 -5.97 -12.06
C THR A 111 -31.49 -6.33 -11.70
N LEU A 112 -30.70 -5.34 -11.29
CA LEU A 112 -29.36 -5.58 -10.76
C LEU A 112 -29.35 -6.39 -9.47
N GLN A 113 -30.33 -6.17 -8.60
CA GLN A 113 -30.44 -6.91 -7.35
C GLN A 113 -30.84 -8.37 -7.62
N GLU A 114 -31.78 -8.60 -8.52
CA GLU A 114 -32.15 -9.94 -8.97
C GLU A 114 -30.96 -10.68 -9.60
N ALA A 115 -30.24 -10.02 -10.51
CA ALA A 115 -29.03 -10.57 -11.13
C ALA A 115 -27.98 -10.97 -10.07
N ARG A 116 -27.77 -10.13 -9.05
CA ARG A 116 -26.87 -10.46 -7.91
C ARG A 116 -27.35 -11.66 -7.12
N ASN A 117 -28.65 -11.79 -6.87
CA ASN A 117 -29.21 -12.92 -6.14
C ASN A 117 -29.02 -14.22 -6.93
N THR A 118 -29.32 -14.21 -8.23
CA THR A 118 -29.12 -15.35 -9.14
C THR A 118 -27.64 -15.73 -9.21
N PHE A 119 -26.74 -14.76 -9.35
CA PHE A 119 -25.31 -15.01 -9.33
C PHE A 119 -24.84 -15.63 -8.01
N ASN A 120 -25.30 -15.13 -6.86
CA ASN A 120 -24.94 -15.70 -5.57
C ASN A 120 -25.47 -17.14 -5.40
N ARG A 121 -26.66 -17.44 -5.94
CA ARG A 121 -27.25 -18.78 -5.91
C ARG A 121 -26.51 -19.78 -6.81
N GLU A 122 -26.17 -19.38 -8.03
CA GLU A 122 -25.58 -20.28 -9.03
C GLU A 122 -24.05 -20.35 -8.96
N CYS A 123 -23.40 -19.25 -8.62
CA CYS A 123 -21.95 -19.10 -8.67
C CYS A 123 -21.32 -18.79 -7.31
N GLY A 124 -22.10 -18.76 -6.22
CA GLY A 124 -21.60 -18.42 -4.90
C GLY A 124 -20.48 -19.34 -4.44
N ASP A 125 -20.57 -20.63 -4.73
CA ASP A 125 -19.57 -21.64 -4.36
C ASP A 125 -18.30 -21.51 -5.19
N GLU A 126 -18.46 -21.32 -6.49
CA GLU A 126 -17.35 -21.09 -7.41
C GLU A 126 -16.59 -19.81 -7.07
N ARG A 127 -17.30 -18.71 -6.77
CA ARG A 127 -16.68 -17.47 -6.29
C ARG A 127 -15.85 -17.67 -5.03
N ARG A 128 -16.35 -18.47 -4.07
CA ARG A 128 -15.61 -18.79 -2.84
C ARG A 128 -14.36 -19.62 -3.13
N LYS A 129 -14.42 -20.57 -4.06
CA LYS A 129 -13.25 -21.36 -4.50
C LYS A 129 -12.23 -20.50 -5.23
N ALA A 130 -12.68 -19.70 -6.18
CA ALA A 130 -11.85 -18.76 -6.95
C ALA A 130 -11.13 -17.77 -6.03
N SER A 131 -11.84 -17.16 -5.06
CA SER A 131 -11.24 -16.24 -4.09
C SER A 131 -10.18 -16.93 -3.20
N ARG A 132 -10.39 -18.18 -2.81
CA ARG A 132 -9.38 -18.98 -2.09
C ARG A 132 -8.16 -19.26 -2.98
N GLN A 133 -8.37 -19.56 -4.26
CA GLN A 133 -7.29 -19.80 -5.20
C GLN A 133 -6.44 -18.55 -5.42
N VAL A 134 -7.06 -17.38 -5.64
CA VAL A 134 -6.35 -16.09 -5.73
C VAL A 134 -5.48 -15.85 -4.49
N SER A 135 -6.05 -16.08 -3.30
CA SER A 135 -5.33 -15.88 -2.04
C SER A 135 -4.16 -16.85 -1.88
N LYS A 136 -4.31 -18.09 -2.38
CA LYS A 136 -3.26 -19.09 -2.38
C LYS A 136 -2.14 -18.73 -3.35
N ASP A 137 -2.48 -18.42 -4.59
CA ASP A 137 -1.52 -18.08 -5.65
C ASP A 137 -0.74 -16.81 -5.29
N LYS A 138 -1.40 -15.82 -4.67
CA LYS A 138 -0.71 -14.64 -4.15
C LYS A 138 0.36 -15.00 -3.12
N ARG A 139 0.02 -15.86 -2.14
CA ARG A 139 0.98 -16.33 -1.13
C ARG A 139 2.11 -17.15 -1.74
N GLU A 140 1.82 -17.95 -2.76
CA GLU A 140 2.84 -18.74 -3.46
C GLU A 140 3.82 -17.83 -4.21
N ARG A 141 3.32 -16.81 -4.91
CA ARG A 141 4.15 -15.80 -5.59
C ARG A 141 5.01 -15.00 -4.59
N GLU A 142 4.45 -14.61 -3.45
CA GLU A 142 5.21 -13.93 -2.39
C GLU A 142 6.36 -14.81 -1.87
N LYS A 143 6.09 -16.10 -1.60
CA LYS A 143 7.12 -17.06 -1.19
C LYS A 143 8.16 -17.33 -2.27
N GLU A 144 7.76 -17.36 -3.54
CA GLU A 144 8.69 -17.52 -4.64
C GLU A 144 9.63 -16.32 -4.78
N ALA A 145 9.08 -15.11 -4.69
CA ALA A 145 9.87 -13.88 -4.68
C ALA A 145 10.84 -13.81 -3.50
N GLU A 146 10.41 -14.23 -2.30
CA GLU A 146 11.28 -14.32 -1.12
C GLU A 146 12.43 -15.30 -1.36
N ARG A 147 12.15 -16.51 -1.84
CA ARG A 147 13.19 -17.51 -2.16
C ARG A 147 14.15 -17.02 -3.23
N GLU A 148 13.66 -16.33 -4.26
CA GLU A 148 14.51 -15.76 -5.30
C GLU A 148 15.45 -14.69 -4.72
N GLN A 149 14.95 -13.84 -3.83
CA GLN A 149 15.77 -12.85 -3.12
C GLN A 149 16.83 -13.51 -2.23
N GLU A 150 16.46 -14.54 -1.47
CA GLU A 150 17.41 -15.30 -0.64
C GLU A 150 18.51 -15.93 -1.49
N LEU A 151 18.15 -16.59 -2.59
CA LEU A 151 19.10 -17.18 -3.53
C LEU A 151 20.02 -16.12 -4.16
N ALA A 152 19.47 -14.97 -4.52
CA ALA A 152 20.27 -13.86 -5.05
C ALA A 152 21.26 -13.31 -3.99
N GLN A 153 20.85 -13.22 -2.73
CA GLN A 153 21.72 -12.82 -1.63
C GLN A 153 22.81 -13.86 -1.37
N GLN A 154 22.47 -15.14 -1.34
CA GLN A 154 23.43 -16.24 -1.17
C GLN A 154 24.48 -16.22 -2.29
N ARG A 155 24.08 -16.05 -3.55
CA ARG A 155 25.02 -15.93 -4.68
C ARG A 155 25.98 -14.75 -4.53
N LYS A 156 25.49 -13.59 -4.06
CA LYS A 156 26.34 -12.42 -3.78
C LYS A 156 27.32 -12.67 -2.63
N GLN A 157 26.88 -13.38 -1.60
CA GLN A 157 27.75 -13.77 -0.49
C GLN A 157 28.81 -14.78 -0.94
N GLU A 158 28.43 -15.78 -1.72
CA GLU A 158 29.35 -16.77 -2.25
C GLU A 158 30.39 -16.14 -3.20
N SER A 159 29.98 -15.25 -4.09
CA SER A 159 30.91 -14.53 -4.97
C SER A 159 31.89 -13.67 -4.19
N SER A 160 31.41 -12.92 -3.18
CA SER A 160 32.30 -12.08 -2.36
C SER A 160 33.23 -12.90 -1.47
N ALA A 161 32.77 -14.03 -0.94
CA ALA A 161 33.61 -14.97 -0.20
C ALA A 161 34.64 -15.68 -1.09
N ALA A 162 34.28 -16.03 -2.34
CA ALA A 162 35.22 -16.57 -3.32
C ALA A 162 36.30 -15.54 -3.68
N GLU A 163 35.91 -14.29 -3.91
CA GLU A 163 36.84 -13.20 -4.20
C GLU A 163 37.78 -12.92 -3.01
N ALA A 164 37.25 -12.88 -1.78
CA ALA A 164 38.07 -12.71 -0.58
C ALA A 164 39.09 -13.85 -0.42
N ARG A 165 38.67 -15.11 -0.65
CA ARG A 165 39.57 -16.27 -0.63
C ARG A 165 40.66 -16.15 -1.69
N TYR A 166 40.30 -15.75 -2.91
CA TYR A 166 41.25 -15.53 -4.00
C TYR A 166 42.28 -14.43 -3.65
N ARG A 167 41.82 -13.27 -3.16
CA ARG A 167 42.69 -12.17 -2.73
C ARG A 167 43.66 -12.61 -1.61
N ASN A 168 43.17 -13.37 -0.64
CA ASN A 168 44.01 -13.89 0.46
C ASN A 168 45.06 -14.87 -0.06
N GLN A 169 44.69 -15.80 -0.96
CA GLN A 169 45.66 -16.73 -1.57
C GLN A 169 46.79 -15.97 -2.29
N CYS A 170 46.45 -14.96 -3.08
CA CYS A 170 47.44 -14.14 -3.78
C CYS A 170 48.32 -13.34 -2.80
N ALA A 171 47.74 -12.80 -1.73
CA ALA A 171 48.52 -12.10 -0.69
C ALA A 171 49.54 -13.02 -0.01
N GLU A 172 49.14 -14.24 0.36
CA GLU A 172 50.01 -15.23 0.98
C GLU A 172 51.14 -15.68 0.05
N MET A 173 50.82 -15.96 -1.23
CA MET A 173 51.83 -16.30 -2.23
C MET A 173 52.86 -15.18 -2.39
N ARG A 174 52.40 -13.92 -2.46
CA ARG A 174 53.27 -12.75 -2.56
C ARG A 174 54.19 -12.59 -1.34
N ILE A 175 53.68 -12.85 -0.13
CA ILE A 175 54.49 -12.85 1.09
C ILE A 175 55.54 -13.96 1.03
N SER A 176 55.17 -15.16 0.59
CA SER A 176 56.08 -16.29 0.43
C SER A 176 57.22 -15.99 -0.55
N ILE A 177 56.91 -15.41 -1.72
CA ILE A 177 57.92 -14.96 -2.70
C ILE A 177 58.85 -13.93 -2.08
N ARG A 178 58.29 -12.91 -1.40
CA ARG A 178 59.08 -11.88 -0.71
C ARG A 178 60.02 -12.47 0.33
N ASN A 179 59.56 -13.45 1.10
CA ASN A 179 60.38 -14.09 2.13
C ASN A 179 61.51 -14.93 1.54
N ARG A 180 61.26 -15.63 0.42
CA ARG A 180 62.29 -16.38 -0.30
C ARG A 180 63.34 -15.45 -0.93
N LYS A 181 62.93 -14.32 -1.50
CA LYS A 181 63.84 -13.29 -2.05
C LYS A 181 64.76 -12.66 -1.00
N LYS A 182 64.33 -12.60 0.26
CA LYS A 182 65.10 -12.03 1.37
C LYS A 182 66.18 -12.97 1.93
N ARG A 183 66.21 -14.25 1.53
CA ARG A 183 67.23 -15.19 2.01
C ARG A 183 68.60 -14.82 1.44
N ALA A 184 69.62 -14.78 2.31
CA ALA A 184 71.00 -14.56 1.89
C ALA A 184 71.61 -15.87 1.36
N ASN A 185 72.38 -15.79 0.27
CA ASN A 185 73.07 -16.91 -0.38
C ASN A 185 72.15 -18.09 -0.79
N PRO A 186 71.15 -17.86 -1.68
CA PRO A 186 70.28 -18.93 -2.15
C PRO A 186 71.05 -19.96 -2.98
N THR A 187 70.72 -21.24 -2.79
CA THR A 187 71.25 -22.34 -3.61
C THR A 187 70.63 -22.34 -5.02
N GLU A 188 71.28 -22.97 -6.00
CA GLU A 188 70.76 -23.06 -7.38
C GLU A 188 69.38 -23.74 -7.45
N GLY A 189 69.13 -24.74 -6.57
CA GLY A 189 67.82 -25.37 -6.43
C GLY A 189 66.74 -24.40 -5.95
N GLU A 190 67.05 -23.59 -4.92
CA GLU A 190 66.12 -22.59 -4.39
C GLU A 190 65.80 -21.47 -5.40
N LEU A 191 66.76 -21.10 -6.25
CA LEU A 191 66.52 -20.13 -7.33
C LEU A 191 65.55 -20.68 -8.39
N ARG A 192 65.70 -21.95 -8.77
CA ARG A 192 64.74 -22.62 -9.67
C ARG A 192 63.34 -22.72 -9.06
N ASP A 193 63.28 -23.11 -7.79
CA ASP A 193 62.00 -23.19 -7.07
C ASP A 193 61.33 -21.82 -6.91
N LEU A 194 62.11 -20.76 -6.71
CA LEU A 194 61.61 -19.39 -6.66
C LEU A 194 61.01 -18.98 -8.02
N ALA A 195 61.72 -19.22 -9.13
CA ALA A 195 61.23 -18.92 -10.47
C ALA A 195 59.93 -19.68 -10.81
N LEU A 196 59.84 -20.96 -10.43
CA LEU A 196 58.60 -21.75 -10.58
C LEU A 196 57.44 -21.18 -9.75
N PHE A 197 57.72 -20.73 -8.53
CA PHE A 197 56.71 -20.10 -7.68
C PHE A 197 56.24 -18.75 -8.23
N GLU A 198 57.14 -17.97 -8.81
CA GLU A 198 56.81 -16.70 -9.49
C GLU A 198 55.96 -16.93 -10.73
N SER A 199 56.28 -17.93 -11.56
CA SER A 199 55.45 -18.31 -12.72
C SER A 199 54.03 -18.68 -12.30
N ARG A 200 53.90 -19.55 -11.28
CA ARG A 200 52.58 -19.97 -10.76
C ARG A 200 51.80 -18.82 -10.13
N PHE A 201 52.50 -17.87 -9.52
CA PHE A 201 51.89 -16.66 -8.98
C PHE A 201 51.37 -15.77 -10.12
N ALA A 202 52.18 -15.52 -11.15
CA ALA A 202 51.77 -14.73 -12.32
C ALA A 202 50.56 -15.35 -13.04
N GLU A 203 50.58 -16.67 -13.28
CA GLU A 203 49.46 -17.40 -13.90
C GLU A 203 48.16 -17.32 -13.09
N ARG A 204 48.26 -17.39 -11.76
CA ARG A 204 47.08 -17.44 -10.88
C ARG A 204 46.55 -16.05 -10.55
N CYS A 205 47.44 -15.10 -10.26
CA CYS A 205 47.10 -13.82 -9.65
C CYS A 205 47.16 -12.64 -10.63
N GLY A 206 47.74 -12.82 -11.82
CA GLY A 206 47.72 -11.83 -12.91
C GLY A 206 48.49 -10.54 -12.59
N GLU A 207 49.74 -10.66 -12.14
CA GLU A 207 50.74 -9.58 -12.15
C GLU A 207 51.77 -9.82 -13.25
#